data_AF-A0A1E8PWB7-F1
#
_entry.id   AF-A0A1E8PWB7-F1
#
_cell.length_a   1.000
_cell.length_b   1.000
_cell.length_c   1.000
_cell.angle_alpha   90.00
_cell.angle_beta   90.00
_cell.angle_gamma   90.00
#
_symmetry.space_group_name_H-M   'P 1'
#
loop_
_entity.id
_entity.type
_entity.pdbx_description
1 polymer ?
#
loop_
_entity_poly.entity_id
_entity_poly.type
_entity_poly.pdbx_seq_one_letter_code
_entity_poly.pdbx_strand_id
1 'polypeptide(L)'
;MVSSLPCKYWLTALLSAALLSACGGGDSGGNTSPSTATPAGQLLQEPGAPVFSNNIATDGFNWFNFRRSQIGLSPLVRNGLIDSAALGHSNYLNINSTVAHEQLLDKPGFTGVKLGNRLAKAGYVLASLQGEVIAGASNTSGFYLAEELVTAIYHRFVIFEPLFKEGGAGAAVNAAGYAYFTSDLASNRSYGPGLAAAQIVTYPFGGQQRVAVSFSSDSEAPDPVPNQDVVGYPISVHANYGTSVDVTAFSVRQRGAGTDLAVRLLASGSDAHTPISAAAIVPLAPLSANTSYDVRFIGKINGADIATNWSFSTR
;
A
#
# COMPACT_ATOMS: atom_id res chain seq x y z
N MET A 1 29.90 38.12 27.34
CA MET A 1 29.88 37.15 26.22
C MET A 1 29.21 35.90 26.73
N VAL A 2 27.94 35.70 26.41
CA VAL A 2 27.20 34.47 26.70
C VAL A 2 26.70 33.96 25.36
N SER A 3 27.27 32.84 24.91
CA SER A 3 26.93 32.18 23.66
C SER A 3 25.68 31.32 23.88
N SER A 4 24.56 31.71 23.29
CA SER A 4 23.34 30.94 23.25
C SER A 4 23.37 29.97 22.05
N LEU A 5 23.42 28.67 22.32
CA LEU A 5 23.24 27.61 21.32
C LEU A 5 21.78 27.57 20.83
N PRO A 6 21.51 27.42 19.52
CA PRO A 6 20.15 27.25 19.03
C PRO A 6 19.67 25.80 19.25
N CYS A 7 18.54 25.66 19.94
CA CYS A 7 17.78 24.43 20.07
C CYS A 7 17.22 24.05 18.69
N LYS A 8 17.71 22.96 18.10
CA LYS A 8 17.15 22.35 16.88
C LYS A 8 15.86 21.62 17.25
N TYR A 9 14.71 22.22 16.95
CA TYR A 9 13.42 21.53 17.00
C TYR A 9 13.36 20.46 15.91
N TRP A 10 13.31 19.19 16.31
CA TRP A 10 12.95 18.09 15.42
C TRP A 10 11.43 18.07 15.32
N LEU A 11 10.87 18.48 14.18
CA LEU A 11 9.46 18.22 13.89
C LEU A 11 9.29 16.71 13.67
N THR A 12 8.63 16.04 14.60
CA THR A 12 8.04 14.72 14.39
C THR A 12 6.83 14.88 13.47
N ALA A 13 7.03 14.68 12.17
CA ALA A 13 5.93 14.66 11.21
C ALA A 13 5.19 13.33 11.30
N LEU A 14 4.02 13.32 11.93
CA LEU A 14 3.07 12.22 11.86
C LEU A 14 2.40 12.25 10.47
N LEU A 15 2.52 11.17 9.70
CA LEU A 15 1.49 10.85 8.70
C LEU A 15 0.18 10.69 9.49
N SER A 16 -0.67 11.70 9.40
CA SER A 16 -1.95 11.74 10.10
C SER A 16 -2.91 10.85 9.33
N ALA A 17 -3.05 9.59 9.78
CA ALA A 17 -4.13 8.73 9.34
C ALA A 17 -5.45 9.39 9.76
N ALA A 18 -6.21 9.88 8.78
CA ALA A 18 -7.63 10.16 8.95
C ALA A 18 -8.37 8.85 9.29
N LEU A 19 -9.62 8.93 9.73
CA LEU A 19 -10.46 7.76 10.01
C LEU A 19 -10.65 6.94 8.72
N LEU A 20 -9.83 5.92 8.51
CA LEU A 20 -9.84 5.06 7.32
C LEU A 20 -10.41 3.68 7.71
N SER A 21 -11.38 3.19 6.93
CA SER A 21 -11.78 1.78 6.91
C SER A 21 -10.87 0.99 5.96
N ALA A 22 -10.58 -0.26 6.32
CA ALA A 22 -9.63 -1.09 5.58
C ALA A 22 -10.15 -1.56 4.22
N CYS A 23 -9.23 -2.13 3.43
CA CYS A 23 -9.55 -2.88 2.22
C CYS A 23 -10.35 -4.15 2.57
N GLY A 24 -11.59 -4.28 2.07
CA GLY A 24 -12.37 -5.49 2.32
C GLY A 24 -13.54 -5.76 1.38
N GLY A 25 -13.40 -6.82 0.56
CA GLY A 25 -14.44 -7.31 -0.34
C GLY A 25 -15.51 -8.12 0.39
N GLY A 26 -16.69 -7.54 0.57
CA GLY A 26 -17.91 -8.25 0.94
C GLY A 26 -18.69 -8.65 -0.31
N ASP A 27 -18.76 -9.95 -0.60
CA ASP A 27 -19.47 -10.50 -1.76
C ASP A 27 -20.99 -10.34 -1.57
N SER A 28 -21.62 -9.48 -2.39
CA SER A 28 -23.07 -9.36 -2.52
C SER A 28 -23.46 -9.95 -3.87
N GLY A 29 -24.15 -11.09 -3.84
CA GLY A 29 -24.27 -12.00 -4.98
C GLY A 29 -24.84 -11.40 -6.27
N GLY A 30 -24.24 -11.82 -7.39
CA GLY A 30 -24.71 -11.55 -8.75
C GLY A 30 -23.74 -12.13 -9.78
N ASN A 31 -24.25 -13.05 -10.62
CA ASN A 31 -23.47 -13.82 -11.58
C ASN A 31 -22.80 -12.91 -12.64
N THR A 32 -21.49 -13.07 -12.85
CA THR A 32 -20.57 -12.34 -13.77
C THR A 32 -19.99 -11.00 -13.31
N SER A 33 -19.31 -10.99 -12.15
CA SER A 33 -18.40 -9.89 -11.78
C SER A 33 -17.03 -10.02 -12.47
N PRO A 34 -16.46 -8.94 -13.04
CA PRO A 34 -15.04 -8.89 -13.37
C PRO A 34 -14.23 -9.23 -12.10
N SER A 35 -13.38 -10.25 -12.16
CA SER A 35 -12.51 -10.61 -11.03
C SER A 35 -11.48 -9.49 -10.82
N THR A 36 -11.80 -8.57 -9.90
CA THR A 36 -10.95 -7.45 -9.47
C THR A 36 -9.67 -7.95 -8.81
N ALA A 37 -9.77 -8.96 -7.96
CA ALA A 37 -8.66 -9.51 -7.19
C ALA A 37 -7.88 -10.61 -7.92
N THR A 38 -6.59 -10.75 -7.64
CA THR A 38 -5.81 -11.91 -8.12
C THR A 38 -6.04 -13.13 -7.22
N PRO A 39 -6.55 -14.28 -7.74
CA PRO A 39 -6.70 -15.47 -6.93
C PRO A 39 -5.39 -15.91 -6.29
N ALA A 40 -5.45 -16.30 -5.01
CA ALA A 40 -4.29 -16.75 -4.25
C ALA A 40 -3.45 -17.82 -4.98
N GLY A 41 -4.11 -18.76 -5.68
CA GLY A 41 -3.43 -19.80 -6.46
C GLY A 41 -2.57 -19.27 -7.60
N GLN A 42 -2.93 -18.12 -8.20
CA GLN A 42 -2.11 -17.48 -9.23
C GLN A 42 -0.89 -16.76 -8.63
N LEU A 43 -1.04 -16.16 -7.44
CA LEU A 43 0.05 -15.49 -6.72
C LEU A 43 1.17 -16.48 -6.35
N LEU A 44 0.79 -17.70 -5.94
CA LEU A 44 1.73 -18.80 -5.64
C LEU A 44 2.60 -19.23 -6.83
N GLN A 45 2.19 -18.91 -8.06
CA GLN A 45 2.85 -19.33 -9.29
C GLN A 45 3.70 -18.22 -9.91
N GLU A 46 3.81 -17.05 -9.27
CA GLU A 46 4.67 -15.99 -9.76
C GLU A 46 6.15 -16.36 -9.60
N PRO A 47 7.01 -16.14 -10.62
CA PRO A 47 8.44 -16.39 -10.50
C PRO A 47 9.06 -15.60 -9.34
N GLY A 48 9.77 -16.31 -8.46
CA GLY A 48 10.39 -15.72 -7.27
C GLY A 48 9.43 -15.44 -6.11
N ALA A 49 8.15 -15.82 -6.23
CA ALA A 49 7.20 -15.73 -5.13
C ALA A 49 7.72 -16.43 -3.86
N PRO A 50 7.46 -15.88 -2.67
CA PRO A 50 7.85 -16.49 -1.41
C PRO A 50 7.16 -17.84 -1.21
N VAL A 51 7.84 -18.74 -0.50
CA VAL A 51 7.28 -20.05 -0.14
C VAL A 51 6.10 -19.85 0.81
N PHE A 52 4.98 -20.51 0.49
CA PHE A 52 3.79 -20.48 1.32
C PHE A 52 4.02 -21.19 2.66
N SER A 53 3.79 -20.48 3.76
CA SER A 53 4.09 -20.96 5.12
C SER A 53 2.85 -21.44 5.89
N ASN A 54 1.65 -21.33 5.31
CA ASN A 54 0.37 -21.53 5.99
C ASN A 54 0.17 -20.60 7.21
N ASN A 55 0.82 -19.44 7.20
CA ASN A 55 0.69 -18.44 8.26
C ASN A 55 0.38 -17.09 7.63
N ILE A 56 -0.87 -16.62 7.79
CA ILE A 56 -1.39 -15.43 7.12
C ILE A 56 -0.46 -14.22 7.29
N ALA A 57 -0.03 -13.95 8.52
CA ALA A 57 0.82 -12.80 8.84
C ALA A 57 2.19 -12.91 8.16
N THR A 58 2.84 -14.07 8.25
CA THR A 58 4.14 -14.33 7.62
C THR A 58 4.06 -14.28 6.10
N ASP A 59 3.03 -14.90 5.53
CA ASP A 59 2.82 -14.93 4.09
C ASP A 59 2.57 -13.51 3.56
N GLY A 60 1.69 -12.74 4.19
CA GLY A 60 1.41 -11.36 3.79
C GLY A 60 2.63 -10.43 3.90
N PHE A 61 3.39 -10.51 5.00
CA PHE A 61 4.62 -9.74 5.17
C PHE A 61 5.68 -10.10 4.12
N ASN A 62 5.86 -11.39 3.85
CA ASN A 62 6.78 -11.86 2.82
C ASN A 62 6.35 -11.40 1.43
N TRP A 63 5.06 -11.35 1.16
CA TRP A 63 4.51 -10.86 -0.10
C TRP A 63 4.80 -9.37 -0.32
N PHE A 64 4.68 -8.53 0.71
CA PHE A 64 5.10 -7.14 0.63
C PHE A 64 6.59 -7.00 0.31
N ASN A 65 7.45 -7.77 0.99
CA ASN A 65 8.89 -7.77 0.70
C ASN A 65 9.20 -8.26 -0.72
N PHE A 66 8.47 -9.26 -1.21
CA PHE A 66 8.56 -9.71 -2.59
C PHE A 66 8.24 -8.58 -3.56
N ARG A 67 7.08 -7.92 -3.42
CA ARG A 67 6.69 -6.78 -4.28
C ARG A 67 7.67 -5.60 -4.17
N ARG A 68 8.14 -5.27 -2.98
CA ARG A 68 9.17 -4.23 -2.76
C ARG A 68 10.46 -4.56 -3.51
N SER A 69 10.93 -5.81 -3.44
CA SER A 69 12.16 -6.23 -4.12
C SER A 69 12.04 -6.17 -5.64
N GLN A 70 10.87 -6.49 -6.20
CA GLN A 70 10.63 -6.46 -7.65
C GLN A 70 10.76 -5.04 -8.23
N ILE A 71 10.54 -4.02 -7.41
CA ILE A 71 10.66 -2.60 -7.81
C ILE A 71 11.96 -1.96 -7.33
N GLY A 72 12.92 -2.76 -6.84
CA GLY A 72 14.23 -2.29 -6.42
C GLY A 72 14.27 -1.65 -5.02
N LEU A 73 13.19 -1.74 -4.24
CA LEU A 73 13.20 -1.30 -2.85
C LEU A 73 13.85 -2.35 -1.96
N SER A 74 14.49 -1.89 -0.90
CA SER A 74 15.02 -2.78 0.14
C SER A 74 13.87 -3.48 0.88
N PRO A 75 14.00 -4.80 1.12
CA PRO A 75 13.04 -5.53 1.94
C PRO A 75 13.08 -5.01 3.38
N LEU A 76 11.92 -5.01 4.01
CA LEU A 76 11.73 -4.68 5.42
C LEU A 76 12.30 -5.80 6.29
N VAL A 77 13.03 -5.42 7.33
CA VAL A 77 13.44 -6.34 8.40
C VAL A 77 12.26 -6.59 9.33
N ARG A 78 11.90 -7.85 9.56
CA ARG A 78 10.81 -8.20 10.46
C ARG A 78 11.19 -7.92 11.92
N ASN A 79 10.30 -7.28 12.67
CA ASN A 79 10.50 -6.92 14.07
C ASN A 79 9.36 -7.47 14.95
N GLY A 80 9.71 -8.29 15.95
CA GLY A 80 8.74 -8.97 16.82
C GLY A 80 7.90 -8.05 17.71
N LEU A 81 8.38 -6.85 18.04
CA LEU A 81 7.57 -5.86 18.77
C LEU A 81 6.49 -5.26 17.88
N ILE A 82 6.82 -5.04 16.59
CA ILE A 82 5.87 -4.58 15.59
C ILE A 82 4.87 -5.69 15.27
N ASP A 83 5.31 -6.95 15.15
CA ASP A 83 4.40 -8.12 15.03
C ASP A 83 3.39 -8.16 16.19
N SER A 84 3.85 -7.90 17.42
CA SER A 84 2.98 -7.90 18.61
C SER A 84 1.92 -6.80 18.55
N ALA A 85 2.28 -5.61 18.06
CA ALA A 85 1.32 -4.51 17.86
C ALA A 85 0.28 -4.86 16.78
N ALA A 86 0.75 -5.32 15.61
CA ALA A 86 -0.09 -5.69 14.48
C ALA A 86 -1.04 -6.85 14.85
N LEU A 87 -0.56 -7.88 15.54
CA LEU A 87 -1.39 -9.00 16.02
C LEU A 87 -2.42 -8.54 17.04
N GLY A 88 -2.03 -7.67 17.98
CA GLY A 88 -2.96 -7.05 18.92
C GLY A 88 -4.09 -6.30 18.19
N HIS A 89 -3.75 -5.58 17.12
CA HIS A 89 -4.74 -4.88 16.32
C HIS A 89 -5.65 -5.82 15.53
N SER A 90 -5.12 -6.82 14.83
CA SER A 90 -5.95 -7.82 14.13
C SER A 90 -6.92 -8.56 15.07
N ASN A 91 -6.47 -8.90 16.29
CA ASN A 91 -7.35 -9.48 17.32
C ASN A 91 -8.46 -8.52 17.76
N TYR A 92 -8.13 -7.25 17.97
CA TYR A 92 -9.13 -6.21 18.25
C TYR A 92 -10.17 -6.10 17.14
N LEU A 93 -9.74 -6.06 15.87
CA LEU A 93 -10.63 -5.99 14.72
C LEU A 93 -11.59 -7.19 14.66
N ASN A 94 -11.04 -8.39 14.89
CA ASN A 94 -11.80 -9.64 14.92
C ASN A 94 -12.87 -9.67 16.02
N ILE A 95 -12.47 -9.43 17.28
CA ILE A 95 -13.38 -9.50 18.44
C ILE A 95 -14.49 -8.45 18.33
N ASN A 96 -14.21 -7.31 17.70
CA ASN A 96 -15.17 -6.23 17.51
C ASN A 96 -15.88 -6.26 16.16
N SER A 97 -15.62 -7.26 15.31
CA SER A 97 -16.21 -7.40 13.97
C SER A 97 -16.15 -6.10 13.16
N THR A 98 -15.00 -5.44 13.18
CA THR A 98 -14.79 -4.12 12.56
C THR A 98 -13.49 -4.09 11.79
N VAL A 99 -13.39 -3.16 10.86
CA VAL A 99 -12.28 -3.03 9.92
C VAL A 99 -11.91 -1.55 9.84
N ALA A 100 -11.02 -1.11 10.74
CA ALA A 100 -10.69 0.31 10.94
C ALA A 100 -9.28 0.49 11.52
N HIS A 101 -8.57 1.55 11.12
CA HIS A 101 -7.22 1.84 11.61
C HIS A 101 -7.19 2.29 13.09
N GLU A 102 -8.29 2.87 13.58
CA GLU A 102 -8.39 3.35 14.97
C GLU A 102 -9.11 2.35 15.88
N GLN A 103 -8.63 2.24 17.12
CA GLN A 103 -9.31 1.51 18.19
C GLN A 103 -10.08 2.45 19.11
N LEU A 104 -11.16 1.95 19.71
CA LEU A 104 -11.95 2.65 20.71
C LEU A 104 -11.57 2.14 22.11
N LEU A 105 -11.31 3.07 23.04
CA LEU A 105 -10.78 2.79 24.39
C LEU A 105 -11.58 1.72 25.17
N ASP A 106 -12.91 1.75 25.04
CA ASP A 106 -13.80 0.90 25.84
C ASP A 106 -14.20 -0.42 25.15
N LYS A 107 -13.52 -0.77 24.04
CA LYS A 107 -13.79 -2.01 23.31
C LYS A 107 -12.82 -3.13 23.73
N PRO A 108 -13.28 -4.40 23.79
CA PRO A 108 -12.45 -5.53 24.18
C PRO A 108 -11.22 -5.66 23.26
N GLY A 109 -10.09 -6.05 23.84
CA GLY A 109 -8.82 -6.18 23.13
C GLY A 109 -8.10 -4.86 22.85
N PHE A 110 -8.55 -3.73 23.42
CA PHE A 110 -7.90 -2.43 23.24
C PHE A 110 -6.43 -2.43 23.66
N THR A 111 -5.56 -1.97 22.76
CA THR A 111 -4.12 -1.77 22.98
C THR A 111 -3.67 -0.33 22.73
N GLY A 112 -4.44 0.45 21.97
CA GLY A 112 -4.16 1.86 21.70
C GLY A 112 -4.97 2.41 20.52
N VAL A 113 -5.46 3.65 20.65
CA VAL A 113 -6.31 4.30 19.62
C VAL A 113 -5.63 4.35 18.27
N LYS A 114 -4.41 4.90 18.18
CA LYS A 114 -3.64 5.05 16.94
C LYS A 114 -2.49 4.05 16.88
N LEU A 115 -1.96 3.79 15.68
CA LEU A 115 -0.78 2.95 15.44
C LEU A 115 0.34 3.21 16.46
N GLY A 116 0.76 4.47 16.59
CA GLY A 116 1.84 4.84 17.52
C GLY A 116 1.59 4.46 18.98
N ASN A 117 0.32 4.50 19.43
CA ASN A 117 -0.05 4.08 20.78
C ASN A 117 0.07 2.56 20.93
N ARG A 118 -0.34 1.81 19.90
CA ARG A 118 -0.25 0.34 19.88
C ARG A 118 1.19 -0.14 19.84
N LEU A 119 2.01 0.50 19.02
CA LEU A 119 3.46 0.26 18.96
C LEU A 119 4.13 0.56 20.30
N ALA A 120 3.84 1.71 20.92
CA ALA A 120 4.35 2.05 22.23
C ALA A 120 3.91 1.04 23.31
N LYS A 121 2.66 0.57 23.27
CA LYS A 121 2.14 -0.47 24.16
C LYS A 121 2.88 -1.81 23.99
N ALA A 122 3.28 -2.15 22.77
CA ALA A 122 4.10 -3.32 22.46
C ALA A 122 5.60 -3.12 22.78
N GLY A 123 6.00 -1.97 23.33
CA GLY A 123 7.39 -1.66 23.66
C GLY A 123 8.22 -1.10 22.50
N TYR A 124 7.61 -0.86 21.34
CA TYR A 124 8.27 -0.23 20.20
C TYR A 124 8.11 1.30 20.26
N VAL A 125 9.13 1.98 20.80
CA VAL A 125 9.14 3.44 20.92
C VAL A 125 9.53 4.08 19.59
N LEU A 126 8.55 4.66 18.89
CA LEU A 126 8.74 5.36 17.62
C LEU A 126 9.38 6.73 17.80
N ALA A 127 10.33 7.07 16.91
CA ALA A 127 10.94 8.40 16.85
C ALA A 127 10.82 9.09 15.47
N SER A 128 10.43 8.38 14.41
CA SER A 128 10.42 8.94 13.05
C SER A 128 9.23 8.52 12.21
N LEU A 129 9.38 7.59 11.26
CA LEU A 129 8.35 7.26 10.27
C LEU A 129 7.60 5.99 10.66
N GLN A 130 6.28 6.00 10.50
CA GLN A 130 5.39 4.86 10.72
C GLN A 130 4.32 4.80 9.63
N GLY A 131 3.82 3.61 9.35
CA GLY A 131 2.70 3.36 8.45
C GLY A 131 1.97 2.08 8.87
N GLU A 132 0.71 1.97 8.52
CA GLU A 132 -0.11 0.79 8.76
C GLU A 132 -0.94 0.52 7.52
N VAL A 133 -1.08 -0.74 7.18
CA VAL A 133 -2.04 -1.23 6.20
C VAL A 133 -2.83 -2.37 6.82
N ILE A 134 -4.14 -2.37 6.57
CA ILE A 134 -5.05 -3.39 7.11
C ILE A 134 -5.95 -3.94 6.01
N ALA A 135 -6.30 -5.22 6.10
CA ALA A 135 -7.25 -5.87 5.22
C ALA A 135 -8.24 -6.72 6.03
N GLY A 136 -9.48 -6.82 5.53
CA GLY A 136 -10.51 -7.72 6.03
C GLY A 136 -11.18 -8.45 4.88
N ALA A 137 -11.12 -9.78 4.82
CA ALA A 137 -11.78 -10.52 3.74
C ALA A 137 -12.17 -11.95 4.14
N SER A 138 -13.15 -12.52 3.44
CA SER A 138 -13.52 -13.94 3.50
C SER A 138 -12.49 -14.83 2.77
N ASN A 139 -11.20 -14.60 3.02
CA ASN A 139 -10.09 -15.32 2.42
C ASN A 139 -8.91 -15.36 3.41
N THR A 140 -8.39 -16.55 3.70
CA THR A 140 -7.32 -16.76 4.68
C THR A 140 -5.93 -16.88 4.04
N SER A 141 -5.75 -16.49 2.78
CA SER A 141 -4.42 -16.45 2.15
C SER A 141 -3.73 -15.12 2.47
N GLY A 142 -2.57 -15.18 3.13
CA GLY A 142 -1.76 -13.98 3.39
C GLY A 142 -1.27 -13.30 2.12
N PHE A 143 -0.95 -14.07 1.07
CA PHE A 143 -0.56 -13.52 -0.25
C PHE A 143 -1.71 -12.75 -0.88
N TYR A 144 -2.94 -13.29 -0.81
CA TYR A 144 -4.13 -12.60 -1.31
C TYR A 144 -4.37 -11.28 -0.55
N LEU A 145 -4.42 -11.32 0.79
CA LEU A 145 -4.69 -10.13 1.60
C LEU A 145 -3.65 -9.03 1.37
N ALA A 146 -2.37 -9.40 1.23
CA ALA A 146 -1.30 -8.46 0.92
C ALA A 146 -1.41 -7.91 -0.52
N GLU A 147 -1.73 -8.73 -1.52
CA GLU A 147 -1.88 -8.25 -2.89
C GLU A 147 -3.07 -7.30 -3.06
N GLU A 148 -4.17 -7.51 -2.33
CA GLU A 148 -5.29 -6.57 -2.33
C GLU A 148 -4.87 -5.20 -1.79
N LEU A 149 -4.02 -5.16 -0.76
CA LEU A 149 -3.46 -3.91 -0.24
C LEU A 149 -2.41 -3.28 -1.16
N VAL A 150 -1.67 -4.09 -1.92
CA VAL A 150 -0.83 -3.57 -3.01
C VAL A 150 -1.70 -3.03 -4.13
N THR A 151 -2.90 -3.57 -4.37
CA THR A 151 -3.81 -3.12 -5.42
C THR A 151 -4.49 -1.80 -5.04
N ALA A 152 -4.91 -1.67 -3.77
CA ALA A 152 -5.48 -0.47 -3.16
C ALA A 152 -4.44 0.67 -3.14
N ILE A 153 -4.75 1.81 -3.77
CA ILE A 153 -3.73 2.79 -4.18
C ILE A 153 -3.16 3.59 -3.01
N TYR A 154 -3.98 3.91 -2.01
CA TYR A 154 -3.50 4.62 -0.82
C TYR A 154 -2.65 3.70 0.07
N HIS A 155 -3.05 2.44 0.22
CA HIS A 155 -2.25 1.43 0.91
C HIS A 155 -0.92 1.16 0.20
N ARG A 156 -0.92 1.12 -1.14
CA ARG A 156 0.30 0.96 -1.95
C ARG A 156 1.31 2.06 -1.67
N PHE A 157 0.88 3.32 -1.53
CA PHE A 157 1.80 4.42 -1.17
C PHE A 157 2.52 4.16 0.15
N VAL A 158 1.85 3.55 1.13
CA VAL A 158 2.47 3.16 2.40
C VAL A 158 3.42 1.97 2.20
N ILE A 159 2.98 0.92 1.52
CA ILE A 159 3.77 -0.32 1.33
C ILE A 159 5.07 -0.05 0.55
N PHE A 160 5.03 0.84 -0.44
CA PHE A 160 6.16 1.17 -1.31
C PHE A 160 6.91 2.44 -0.92
N GLU A 161 6.64 3.01 0.26
CA GLU A 161 7.48 4.08 0.79
C GLU A 161 8.94 3.57 0.96
N PRO A 162 9.91 4.16 0.23
CA PRO A 162 11.28 3.66 0.20
C PRO A 162 12.04 3.79 1.51
N LEU A 163 11.67 4.76 2.36
CA LEU A 163 12.37 5.03 3.61
C LEU A 163 12.00 4.09 4.75
N PHE A 164 10.97 3.24 4.62
CA PHE A 164 10.72 2.17 5.59
C PHE A 164 11.83 1.11 5.57
N LYS A 165 12.25 0.64 6.75
CA LYS A 165 13.33 -0.34 6.91
C LYS A 165 12.95 -1.58 7.69
N GLU A 166 11.92 -1.48 8.52
CA GLU A 166 11.43 -2.57 9.35
C GLU A 166 9.91 -2.60 9.39
N GLY A 167 9.36 -3.73 9.79
CA GLY A 167 7.92 -3.88 9.94
C GLY A 167 7.56 -5.17 10.65
N GLY A 168 6.27 -5.41 10.80
CA GLY A 168 5.72 -6.62 11.40
C GLY A 168 4.28 -6.79 10.96
N ALA A 169 3.78 -8.00 11.09
CA ALA A 169 2.44 -8.35 10.67
C ALA A 169 1.73 -9.24 11.69
N GLY A 170 0.42 -9.09 11.74
CA GLY A 170 -0.49 -9.86 12.57
C GLY A 170 -1.71 -10.28 11.75
N ALA A 171 -2.35 -11.37 12.17
CA ALA A 171 -3.61 -11.80 11.60
C ALA A 171 -4.48 -12.49 12.64
N ALA A 172 -5.80 -12.35 12.47
CA ALA A 172 -6.81 -13.06 13.23
C ALA A 172 -7.90 -13.54 12.27
N VAL A 173 -8.50 -14.70 12.54
CA VAL A 173 -9.57 -15.26 11.70
C VAL A 173 -10.77 -15.56 12.58
N ASN A 174 -11.96 -15.18 12.15
CA ASN A 174 -13.19 -15.53 12.86
C ASN A 174 -13.66 -16.96 12.52
N ALA A 175 -14.68 -17.45 13.22
CA ALA A 175 -15.21 -18.81 13.00
C ALA A 175 -15.81 -19.02 11.60
N ALA A 176 -16.18 -17.94 10.89
CA ALA A 176 -16.71 -17.98 9.53
C ALA A 176 -15.60 -17.94 8.45
N GLY A 177 -14.32 -17.91 8.84
CA GLY A 177 -13.21 -17.84 7.89
C GLY A 177 -12.90 -16.44 7.36
N TYR A 178 -13.47 -15.40 7.96
CA TYR A 178 -13.11 -14.01 7.66
C TYR A 178 -11.81 -13.65 8.37
N ALA A 179 -10.79 -13.29 7.61
CA ALA A 179 -9.47 -12.93 8.09
C ALA A 179 -9.34 -11.40 8.23
N TYR A 180 -8.72 -10.99 9.32
CA TYR A 180 -8.24 -9.64 9.60
C TYR A 180 -6.72 -9.69 9.55
N PHE A 181 -6.11 -8.89 8.70
CA PHE A 181 -4.67 -8.81 8.53
C PHE A 181 -4.21 -7.38 8.75
N THR A 182 -3.15 -7.20 9.52
CA THR A 182 -2.51 -5.92 9.80
C THR A 182 -1.03 -6.05 9.50
N SER A 183 -0.46 -5.07 8.80
CA SER A 183 0.99 -4.91 8.70
C SER A 183 1.37 -3.48 9.03
N ASP A 184 2.29 -3.37 9.98
CA ASP A 184 2.84 -2.10 10.44
C ASP A 184 4.25 -1.95 9.89
N LEU A 185 4.56 -0.76 9.38
CA LEU A 185 5.85 -0.40 8.79
C LEU A 185 6.46 0.73 9.60
N ALA A 186 7.77 0.66 9.79
CA ALA A 186 8.48 1.69 10.53
C ALA A 186 9.89 1.93 10.01
N SER A 187 10.35 3.13 10.30
CA SER A 187 11.76 3.47 10.30
C SER A 187 12.02 4.29 11.53
N ASN A 188 12.80 3.74 12.46
CA ASN A 188 13.10 4.34 13.75
C ASN A 188 14.61 4.58 13.93
N ARG A 189 15.01 5.64 14.65
CA ARG A 189 16.40 6.14 14.83
C ARG A 189 17.12 6.58 13.54
N SER A 190 16.84 5.93 12.42
CA SER A 190 17.31 6.25 11.07
C SER A 190 16.33 5.69 10.03
N TYR A 191 16.31 6.28 8.85
CA TYR A 191 15.59 5.74 7.70
C TYR A 191 16.28 4.51 7.10
N GLY A 192 15.51 3.78 6.28
CA GLY A 192 16.06 2.82 5.34
C GLY A 192 16.91 3.49 4.27
N PRO A 193 17.52 2.70 3.37
CA PRO A 193 18.43 3.25 2.36
C PRO A 193 17.74 4.20 1.38
N GLY A 194 16.43 4.07 1.18
CA GLY A 194 15.68 4.88 0.24
C GLY A 194 16.14 4.69 -1.21
N LEU A 195 15.72 5.63 -2.04
CA LEU A 195 16.14 5.82 -3.44
C LEU A 195 17.25 6.85 -3.52
N ALA A 196 18.06 6.79 -4.58
CA ALA A 196 18.99 7.87 -4.88
C ALA A 196 18.22 9.17 -5.22
N ALA A 197 18.93 10.31 -5.13
CA ALA A 197 18.32 11.61 -5.41
C ALA A 197 17.72 11.66 -6.83
N ALA A 198 16.55 12.30 -6.95
CA ALA A 198 15.79 12.42 -8.19
C ALA A 198 15.38 11.09 -8.86
N GLN A 199 15.34 9.99 -8.11
CA GLN A 199 14.82 8.71 -8.59
C GLN A 199 13.41 8.43 -8.07
N ILE A 200 12.71 7.60 -8.84
CA ILE A 200 11.41 7.03 -8.50
C ILE A 200 11.43 5.54 -8.78
N VAL A 201 10.51 4.82 -8.14
CA VAL A 201 10.11 3.47 -8.52
C VAL A 201 8.68 3.50 -9.05
N THR A 202 8.34 2.56 -9.93
CA THR A 202 7.04 2.49 -10.60
C THR A 202 6.33 1.19 -10.26
N TYR A 203 5.01 1.23 -10.10
CA TYR A 203 4.19 0.03 -9.95
C TYR A 203 2.86 0.15 -10.73
N PRO A 204 2.46 -0.83 -11.58
CA PRO A 204 3.21 -2.01 -11.99
C PRO A 204 4.61 -1.67 -12.53
N PHE A 205 5.59 -2.53 -12.29
CA PHE A 205 6.96 -2.26 -12.72
C PHE A 205 7.17 -2.56 -14.22
N GLY A 206 8.25 -2.04 -14.78
CA GLY A 206 8.61 -2.26 -16.18
C GLY A 206 8.76 -3.77 -16.48
N GLY A 207 7.94 -4.26 -17.39
CA GLY A 207 7.90 -5.66 -17.80
C GLY A 207 7.04 -6.56 -16.92
N GLN A 208 6.37 -6.04 -15.89
CA GLN A 208 5.51 -6.84 -15.02
C GLN A 208 4.44 -7.56 -15.85
N GLN A 209 4.30 -8.87 -15.61
CA GLN A 209 3.29 -9.72 -16.24
C GLN A 209 2.20 -10.03 -15.23
N ARG A 210 1.06 -10.52 -15.72
CA ARG A 210 -0.07 -11.00 -14.91
C ARG A 210 -0.65 -9.95 -13.96
N VAL A 211 -0.57 -8.67 -14.33
CA VAL A 211 -1.23 -7.60 -13.58
C VAL A 211 -2.74 -7.82 -13.62
N ALA A 212 -3.43 -7.60 -12.49
CA ALA A 212 -4.89 -7.65 -12.48
C ALA A 212 -5.48 -6.61 -13.44
N VAL A 213 -6.68 -6.89 -13.95
CA VAL A 213 -7.32 -6.02 -14.94
C VAL A 213 -8.07 -4.88 -14.29
N SER A 214 -8.51 -5.06 -13.04
CA SER A 214 -9.36 -4.10 -12.34
C SER A 214 -9.03 -4.01 -10.86
N PHE A 215 -9.67 -3.04 -10.22
CA PHE A 215 -9.64 -2.76 -8.78
C PHE A 215 -11.05 -2.33 -8.37
N SER A 216 -11.48 -2.74 -7.18
CA SER A 216 -12.74 -2.30 -6.57
C SER A 216 -12.44 -1.09 -5.68
N SER A 217 -12.72 0.10 -6.19
CA SER A 217 -12.42 1.37 -5.52
C SER A 217 -13.11 1.50 -4.17
N ASP A 218 -14.35 1.02 -4.07
CA ASP A 218 -15.16 1.06 -2.86
C ASP A 218 -14.59 0.16 -1.75
N SER A 219 -13.69 -0.76 -2.09
CA SER A 219 -13.02 -1.58 -1.09
C SER A 219 -12.02 -0.76 -0.27
N GLU A 220 -11.48 0.35 -0.78
CA GLU A 220 -10.53 1.20 -0.07
C GLU A 220 -11.23 2.41 0.55
N ALA A 221 -10.88 2.77 1.79
CA ALA A 221 -11.29 4.04 2.36
C ALA A 221 -10.07 4.88 2.74
N PRO A 222 -10.01 6.15 2.29
CA PRO A 222 -11.03 6.85 1.51
C PRO A 222 -11.10 6.27 0.08
N ASP A 223 -12.26 6.42 -0.57
CA ASP A 223 -12.45 5.90 -1.93
C ASP A 223 -11.62 6.73 -2.92
N PRO A 224 -10.64 6.13 -3.64
CA PRO A 224 -9.79 6.84 -4.58
C PRO A 224 -10.51 7.26 -5.87
N VAL A 225 -11.63 6.63 -6.22
CA VAL A 225 -12.47 6.97 -7.38
C VAL A 225 -13.95 7.05 -6.98
N PRO A 226 -14.35 8.12 -6.25
CA PRO A 226 -15.74 8.33 -5.87
C PRO A 226 -16.72 8.19 -7.02
N ASN A 227 -17.81 7.49 -6.73
CA ASN A 227 -18.93 7.19 -7.64
C ASN A 227 -18.62 6.11 -8.69
N GLN A 228 -17.50 5.40 -8.57
CA GLN A 228 -17.19 4.28 -9.45
C GLN A 228 -16.36 3.20 -8.73
N ASP A 229 -17.02 2.09 -8.41
CA ASP A 229 -16.36 0.94 -7.77
C ASP A 229 -15.37 0.25 -8.72
N VAL A 230 -15.85 -0.43 -9.75
CA VAL A 230 -14.98 -1.24 -10.61
C VAL A 230 -14.24 -0.36 -11.62
N VAL A 231 -12.94 -0.19 -11.40
CA VAL A 231 -12.01 0.62 -12.21
C VAL A 231 -10.84 -0.24 -12.71
N GLY A 232 -9.99 0.30 -13.57
CA GLY A 232 -8.76 -0.38 -14.01
C GLY A 232 -7.69 -0.42 -12.92
N TYR A 233 -6.72 -1.32 -13.07
CA TYR A 233 -5.64 -1.46 -12.10
C TYR A 233 -4.84 -0.15 -11.95
N PRO A 234 -4.67 0.38 -10.72
CA PRO A 234 -3.93 1.63 -10.50
C PRO A 234 -2.47 1.53 -10.93
N ILE A 235 -1.92 2.63 -11.42
CA ILE A 235 -0.50 2.75 -11.83
C ILE A 235 0.11 3.92 -11.06
N SER A 236 1.30 3.74 -10.50
CA SER A 236 1.87 4.64 -9.49
C SER A 236 3.37 4.84 -9.66
N VAL A 237 3.84 6.00 -9.20
CA VAL A 237 5.24 6.35 -9.02
C VAL A 237 5.49 6.73 -7.57
N HIS A 238 6.65 6.37 -7.03
CA HIS A 238 7.00 6.59 -5.62
C HIS A 238 8.43 7.13 -5.52
N ALA A 239 8.60 8.20 -4.76
CA ALA A 239 9.88 8.78 -4.34
C ALA A 239 10.05 8.60 -2.82
N ASN A 240 11.22 8.96 -2.29
CA ASN A 240 11.45 8.97 -0.84
C ASN A 240 10.48 9.94 -0.14
N TYR A 241 9.97 9.56 1.03
CA TYR A 241 9.25 10.47 1.92
C TYR A 241 9.95 11.83 2.02
N GLY A 242 9.16 12.91 1.88
CA GLY A 242 9.65 14.29 1.90
C GLY A 242 10.16 14.82 0.55
N THR A 243 10.29 13.97 -0.48
CA THR A 243 10.66 14.38 -1.84
C THR A 243 9.40 14.74 -2.63
N SER A 244 9.31 15.93 -3.23
CA SER A 244 8.15 16.28 -4.05
C SER A 244 8.13 15.52 -5.38
N VAL A 245 6.97 15.00 -5.75
CA VAL A 245 6.66 14.46 -7.08
C VAL A 245 5.63 15.37 -7.75
N ASP A 246 6.10 16.20 -8.68
CA ASP A 246 5.26 17.12 -9.42
C ASP A 246 4.91 16.52 -10.79
N VAL A 247 3.63 16.33 -11.09
CA VAL A 247 3.18 15.65 -12.31
C VAL A 247 2.93 16.66 -13.43
N THR A 248 3.64 16.49 -14.56
CA THR A 248 3.37 17.25 -15.79
C THR A 248 2.47 16.45 -16.74
N ALA A 249 2.72 15.15 -16.88
CA ALA A 249 1.89 14.23 -17.65
C ALA A 249 2.01 12.81 -17.08
N PHE A 250 0.88 12.12 -16.94
CA PHE A 250 0.86 10.71 -16.55
C PHE A 250 -0.26 10.02 -17.34
N SER A 251 0.11 9.10 -18.23
CA SER A 251 -0.86 8.41 -19.09
C SER A 251 -0.54 6.95 -19.27
N VAL A 252 -1.57 6.19 -19.65
CA VAL A 252 -1.49 4.78 -19.99
C VAL A 252 -2.28 4.54 -21.26
N ARG A 253 -1.76 3.68 -22.12
CA ARG A 253 -2.37 3.33 -23.39
C ARG A 253 -2.21 1.86 -23.68
N GLN A 254 -3.25 1.23 -24.21
CA GLN A 254 -3.13 -0.12 -24.75
C GLN A 254 -2.11 -0.12 -25.90
N ARG A 255 -1.16 -1.06 -25.88
CA ARG A 255 -0.11 -1.14 -26.91
C ARG A 255 -0.75 -1.27 -28.30
N GLY A 256 -0.32 -0.41 -29.22
CA GLY A 256 -0.83 -0.33 -30.59
C GLY A 256 -2.10 0.50 -30.76
N ALA A 257 -2.73 0.98 -29.68
CA ALA A 257 -3.85 1.92 -29.76
C ALA A 257 -3.36 3.35 -30.11
N GLY A 258 -4.24 4.14 -30.73
CA GLY A 258 -3.95 5.54 -31.09
C GLY A 258 -4.19 6.56 -29.96
N THR A 259 -4.92 6.18 -28.91
CA THR A 259 -5.39 7.10 -27.85
C THR A 259 -5.12 6.56 -26.46
N ASP A 260 -4.78 7.44 -25.52
CA ASP A 260 -4.61 7.10 -24.11
C ASP A 260 -5.96 6.74 -23.45
N LEU A 261 -5.93 5.92 -22.41
CA LEU A 261 -7.12 5.60 -21.62
C LEU A 261 -7.59 6.83 -20.84
N ALA A 262 -8.90 6.90 -20.57
CA ALA A 262 -9.41 7.84 -19.58
C ALA A 262 -8.94 7.42 -18.19
N VAL A 263 -8.31 8.34 -17.46
CA VAL A 263 -7.76 8.09 -16.12
C VAL A 263 -8.15 9.19 -15.15
N ARG A 264 -8.22 8.84 -13.87
CA ARG A 264 -8.16 9.80 -12.77
C ARG A 264 -6.72 9.95 -12.32
N LEU A 265 -6.24 11.18 -12.22
CA LEU A 265 -4.94 11.49 -11.61
C LEU A 265 -5.09 11.67 -10.09
N LEU A 266 -4.23 11.02 -9.34
CA LEU A 266 -4.04 11.17 -7.90
C LEU A 266 -2.65 11.77 -7.66
N ALA A 267 -2.61 12.97 -7.08
CA ALA A 267 -1.39 13.71 -6.77
C ALA A 267 -1.67 14.64 -5.58
N SER A 268 -0.66 14.92 -4.76
CA SER A 268 -0.82 15.68 -3.50
C SER A 268 -1.50 17.06 -3.64
N GLY A 269 -1.40 17.71 -4.81
CA GLY A 269 -2.06 18.99 -5.07
C GLY A 269 -3.56 18.89 -5.39
N SER A 270 -4.06 17.71 -5.76
CA SER A 270 -5.44 17.49 -6.20
C SER A 270 -6.18 16.41 -5.41
N ASP A 271 -5.45 15.62 -4.62
CA ASP A 271 -5.97 14.51 -3.82
C ASP A 271 -5.34 14.54 -2.42
N ALA A 272 -6.18 14.66 -1.39
CA ALA A 272 -5.73 14.87 -0.01
C ALA A 272 -5.06 13.65 0.64
N HIS A 273 -5.20 12.48 0.03
CA HIS A 273 -4.71 11.21 0.56
C HIS A 273 -3.49 10.67 -0.20
N THR A 274 -3.11 11.36 -1.27
CA THR A 274 -1.88 11.10 -2.01
C THR A 274 -0.71 11.87 -1.37
N PRO A 275 0.35 11.19 -0.91
CA PRO A 275 1.48 11.88 -0.30
C PRO A 275 2.26 12.70 -1.32
N ILE A 276 2.98 13.72 -0.87
CA ILE A 276 3.84 14.55 -1.72
C ILE A 276 4.91 13.75 -2.47
N SER A 277 5.27 12.58 -1.96
CA SER A 277 6.29 11.67 -2.50
C SER A 277 5.74 10.63 -3.47
N ALA A 278 4.46 10.68 -3.84
CA ALA A 278 3.90 9.75 -4.81
C ALA A 278 2.88 10.42 -5.72
N ALA A 279 2.60 9.76 -6.84
CA ALA A 279 1.49 10.05 -7.71
C ALA A 279 0.97 8.77 -8.35
N ALA A 280 -0.29 8.76 -8.76
CA ALA A 280 -0.90 7.64 -9.44
C ALA A 280 -1.91 8.06 -10.50
N ILE A 281 -2.15 7.18 -11.45
CA ILE A 281 -3.32 7.22 -12.32
C ILE A 281 -4.15 5.97 -12.12
N VAL A 282 -5.46 6.13 -12.08
CA VAL A 282 -6.43 5.02 -12.03
C VAL A 282 -7.22 5.04 -13.34
N PRO A 283 -7.08 4.03 -14.22
CA PRO A 283 -7.92 3.94 -15.42
C PRO A 283 -9.40 3.86 -15.03
N LEU A 284 -10.25 4.67 -15.66
CA LEU A 284 -11.68 4.74 -15.37
C LEU A 284 -12.47 3.56 -15.96
N ALA A 285 -11.80 2.60 -16.59
CA ALA A 285 -12.42 1.36 -17.05
C ALA A 285 -11.46 0.20 -16.75
N PRO A 286 -11.99 -1.00 -16.46
CA PRO A 286 -11.19 -2.22 -16.41
C PRO A 286 -10.29 -2.35 -17.64
N LEU A 287 -9.06 -2.78 -17.39
CA LEU A 287 -8.11 -3.11 -18.45
C LEU A 287 -8.58 -4.37 -19.18
N SER A 288 -8.20 -4.53 -20.45
CA SER A 288 -8.41 -5.76 -21.18
C SER A 288 -7.46 -6.84 -20.66
N ALA A 289 -7.93 -8.08 -20.59
CA ALA A 289 -7.11 -9.23 -20.23
C ALA A 289 -6.05 -9.52 -21.30
N ASN A 290 -4.95 -10.19 -20.92
CA ASN A 290 -3.86 -10.61 -21.81
C ASN A 290 -3.35 -9.50 -22.74
N THR A 291 -3.29 -8.27 -22.23
CA THR A 291 -3.04 -7.06 -23.02
C THR A 291 -1.85 -6.31 -22.44
N SER A 292 -0.94 -5.87 -23.31
CA SER A 292 0.15 -4.98 -22.92
C SER A 292 -0.29 -3.52 -22.91
N TYR A 293 0.12 -2.79 -21.89
CA TYR A 293 -0.12 -1.36 -21.72
C TYR A 293 1.21 -0.62 -21.65
N ASP A 294 1.32 0.47 -22.40
CA ASP A 294 2.45 1.39 -22.37
C ASP A 294 2.08 2.59 -21.48
N VAL A 295 2.96 2.90 -20.54
CA VAL A 295 2.79 3.97 -19.54
C VAL A 295 3.85 5.03 -19.76
N ARG A 296 3.45 6.29 -19.62
CA ARG A 296 4.34 7.44 -19.70
C ARG A 296 4.14 8.33 -18.48
N PHE A 297 5.25 8.68 -17.83
CA PHE A 297 5.30 9.67 -16.77
C PHE A 297 6.30 10.77 -17.12
N ILE A 298 5.88 12.01 -17.00
CA ILE A 298 6.70 13.22 -17.11
C ILE A 298 6.40 14.09 -15.92
N GLY A 299 7.44 14.57 -15.25
CA GLY A 299 7.26 15.39 -14.06
C GLY A 299 8.58 15.92 -13.54
N LYS A 300 8.57 16.30 -12.26
CA LYS A 300 9.76 16.71 -11.52
C LYS A 300 9.85 15.97 -10.19
N ILE A 301 11.07 15.59 -9.83
CA ILE A 301 11.40 14.99 -8.54
C ILE A 301 12.28 15.97 -7.78
N ASN A 302 11.72 16.62 -6.76
CA ASN A 302 12.38 17.71 -6.04
C ASN A 302 12.97 18.79 -6.99
N GLY A 303 12.17 19.18 -7.99
CA GLY A 303 12.54 20.17 -9.00
C GLY A 303 13.39 19.66 -10.18
N ALA A 304 13.95 18.45 -10.11
CA ALA A 304 14.69 17.85 -11.22
C ALA A 304 13.75 17.18 -12.22
N ASP A 305 13.89 17.50 -13.52
CA ASP A 305 13.02 16.95 -14.57
C ASP A 305 13.23 15.44 -14.74
N ILE A 306 12.13 14.70 -14.91
CA ILE A 306 12.14 13.27 -15.20
C ILE A 306 11.13 12.95 -16.30
N ALA A 307 11.52 12.01 -17.17
CA ALA A 307 10.63 11.37 -18.13
C ALA A 307 10.94 9.88 -18.15
N THR A 308 9.93 9.06 -17.86
CA THR A 308 10.04 7.61 -17.89
C THR A 308 8.89 7.01 -18.69
N ASN A 309 9.21 5.93 -19.42
CA ASN A 309 8.24 5.11 -20.12
C ASN A 309 8.49 3.67 -19.75
N TRP A 310 7.43 2.92 -19.50
CA TRP A 310 7.51 1.49 -19.24
C TRP A 310 6.25 0.81 -19.74
N SER A 311 6.22 -0.52 -19.65
CA SER A 311 5.04 -1.28 -20.02
C SER A 311 4.83 -2.43 -19.06
N PHE A 312 3.58 -2.85 -18.91
CA PHE A 312 3.21 -4.07 -18.21
C PHE A 312 2.17 -4.84 -19.03
N SER A 313 1.93 -6.11 -18.68
CA SER A 313 0.88 -6.92 -19.29
C SER A 313 -0.10 -7.42 -18.24
N THR A 314 -1.39 -7.36 -18.57
CA THR A 314 -2.45 -7.96 -17.78
C THR A 314 -2.49 -9.48 -17.98
N ARG A 315 -3.07 -10.17 -17.01
CA ARG A 315 -3.42 -11.61 -17.11
C ARG A 315 -4.67 -11.85 -17.96
#